data_AF-A0A6J1WFV4-F1
#
_entry.id   AF-A0A6J1WFV4-F1
#
_cell.length_a   1.000
_cell.length_b   1.000
_cell.length_c   1.000
_cell.angle_alpha   90.00
_cell.angle_beta   90.00
_cell.angle_gamma   90.00
#
_symmetry.space_group_name_H-M   'P 1'
#
loop_
_entity.id
_entity.type
_entity.pdbx_description
1 polymer ?
#
loop_
_entity_poly.entity_id
_entity_poly.type
_entity_poly.pdbx_seq_one_letter_code
_entity_poly.pdbx_strand_id
1 'polypeptide(L)'
;MTFSFDYKTANAYFIITVTHRLLTLTHKMKFFVAILAVVAVVAADVSHIVRSPEADAQVLRQEADVLPDRYSYSYETSNGIAGQESGQLKNAGREDEAIEVQGSNQYTAPDGTPIQITYVANEFGYQPQGAHLPTTPAPQPIPEYIQRAIAYIAANPPRPEPVNRRL
;
A
#
# COMPACT_ATOMS: atom_id res chain seq x y z
N MET A 1 -33.58 -87.39 -22.12
CA MET A 1 -33.98 -86.47 -21.03
C MET A 1 -33.93 -85.05 -21.56
N THR A 2 -35.06 -84.53 -22.01
CA THR A 2 -35.20 -83.13 -22.43
C THR A 2 -35.54 -82.30 -21.20
N PHE A 3 -34.60 -81.47 -20.75
CA PHE A 3 -34.82 -80.50 -19.68
C PHE A 3 -35.70 -79.37 -20.21
N SER A 4 -36.99 -79.37 -19.85
CA SER A 4 -37.87 -78.23 -20.07
C SER A 4 -37.46 -77.11 -19.11
N PHE A 5 -36.70 -76.14 -19.60
CA PHE A 5 -36.45 -74.90 -18.86
C PHE A 5 -37.75 -74.10 -18.77
N ASP A 6 -38.19 -73.82 -17.55
CA ASP A 6 -39.38 -73.01 -17.28
C ASP A 6 -39.08 -71.52 -17.59
N TYR A 7 -39.62 -71.03 -18.70
CA TYR A 7 -39.51 -69.65 -19.18
C TYR A 7 -40.01 -68.62 -18.14
N LYS A 8 -40.99 -69.00 -17.31
CA LYS A 8 -41.57 -68.13 -16.29
C LYS A 8 -40.56 -67.81 -15.20
N THR A 9 -39.76 -68.80 -14.84
CA THR A 9 -38.68 -68.70 -13.85
C THR A 9 -37.51 -67.87 -14.41
N ALA A 10 -37.11 -68.10 -15.66
CA ALA A 10 -36.05 -67.32 -16.32
C ALA A 10 -36.39 -65.82 -16.44
N ASN A 11 -37.62 -65.48 -16.82
CA ASN A 11 -38.07 -64.09 -16.88
C ASN A 11 -38.12 -63.41 -15.51
N ALA A 12 -38.55 -64.13 -14.47
CA ALA A 12 -38.58 -63.58 -13.11
C ALA A 12 -37.16 -63.22 -12.62
N TYR A 13 -36.17 -64.11 -12.82
CA TYR A 13 -34.78 -63.84 -12.47
C TYR A 13 -34.17 -62.68 -13.26
N PHE A 14 -34.48 -62.58 -14.56
CA PHE A 14 -34.02 -61.48 -15.40
C PHE A 14 -34.58 -60.14 -14.93
N ILE A 15 -35.89 -60.05 -14.64
CA ILE A 15 -36.54 -58.83 -14.15
C ILE A 15 -35.97 -58.42 -12.78
N ILE A 16 -35.80 -59.36 -11.84
CA ILE A 16 -35.23 -59.08 -10.51
C ILE A 16 -33.80 -58.55 -10.61
N THR A 17 -32.98 -59.16 -11.47
CA THR A 17 -31.58 -58.74 -11.65
C THR A 17 -31.48 -57.37 -12.30
N VAL A 18 -32.27 -57.10 -13.35
CA VAL A 18 -32.29 -55.81 -14.04
C VAL A 18 -32.80 -54.69 -13.12
N THR A 19 -33.89 -54.94 -12.38
CA THR A 19 -34.44 -53.96 -11.42
C THR A 19 -33.48 -53.68 -10.27
N HIS A 20 -32.80 -54.70 -9.74
CA HIS A 20 -31.77 -54.52 -8.71
C HIS A 20 -30.55 -53.73 -9.24
N ARG A 21 -30.10 -54.00 -10.47
CA ARG A 21 -29.02 -53.24 -11.14
C ARG A 21 -29.43 -51.78 -11.40
N LEU A 22 -30.67 -51.53 -11.82
CA LEU A 22 -31.21 -50.19 -12.06
C LEU A 22 -31.40 -49.40 -10.74
N LEU A 23 -31.83 -50.08 -9.68
CA LEU A 23 -31.98 -49.51 -8.34
C LEU A 23 -30.62 -49.12 -7.75
N THR A 24 -29.62 -50.00 -7.82
CA THR A 24 -28.27 -49.71 -7.30
C THR A 24 -27.56 -48.61 -8.09
N LEU A 25 -27.79 -48.51 -9.40
CA LEU A 25 -27.25 -47.44 -10.25
C LEU A 25 -27.87 -46.07 -9.90
N THR A 26 -29.18 -46.01 -9.70
CA THR A 26 -29.87 -44.77 -9.31
C THR A 26 -29.48 -44.30 -7.91
N HIS A 27 -29.20 -45.21 -6.98
CA HIS A 27 -28.65 -44.85 -5.67
C HIS A 27 -27.23 -44.30 -5.80
N LYS A 28 -26.33 -44.96 -6.55
CA LYS A 28 -24.96 -44.47 -6.78
C LYS A 28 -24.94 -43.06 -7.40
N MET A 29 -25.81 -42.79 -8.37
CA MET A 29 -25.89 -41.47 -9.02
C MET A 29 -26.38 -40.38 -8.06
N LYS A 30 -27.36 -40.67 -7.19
CA LYS A 30 -27.83 -39.73 -6.16
C LYS A 30 -26.76 -39.45 -5.10
N PHE A 31 -26.05 -40.49 -4.64
CA PHE A 31 -24.93 -40.31 -3.71
C PHE A 31 -23.79 -39.51 -4.33
N PHE A 32 -23.47 -39.74 -5.59
CA PHE A 32 -22.43 -38.99 -6.30
C PHE A 32 -22.81 -37.50 -6.45
N VAL A 33 -24.05 -37.21 -6.84
CA VAL A 33 -24.55 -35.83 -6.93
C VAL A 33 -24.58 -35.15 -5.55
N ALA A 34 -24.96 -35.87 -4.49
CA ALA A 34 -24.95 -35.34 -3.13
C ALA A 34 -23.53 -34.98 -2.66
N ILE A 35 -22.53 -35.82 -2.94
CA ILE A 35 -21.12 -35.53 -2.62
C ILE A 35 -20.63 -34.32 -3.41
N LEU A 36 -20.91 -34.24 -4.71
CA LEU A 36 -20.56 -33.09 -5.53
C LEU A 36 -21.19 -31.79 -5.03
N ALA A 37 -22.45 -31.84 -4.59
CA ALA A 37 -23.15 -30.69 -4.02
C ALA A 37 -22.50 -30.23 -2.71
N VAL A 38 -22.10 -31.16 -1.82
CA VAL A 38 -21.39 -30.82 -0.58
C VAL A 38 -20.02 -30.20 -0.88
N VAL A 39 -19.26 -30.77 -1.82
CA VAL A 39 -17.95 -30.22 -2.23
C VAL A 39 -18.10 -28.83 -2.83
N ALA A 40 -19.14 -28.59 -3.66
CA ALA A 40 -19.41 -27.28 -4.23
C ALA A 40 -19.77 -26.23 -3.17
N VAL A 41 -20.53 -26.61 -2.13
CA VAL A 41 -20.86 -25.72 -1.00
C VAL A 41 -19.60 -25.38 -0.19
N VAL A 42 -18.71 -26.34 0.04
CA VAL A 42 -17.43 -26.11 0.75
C VAL A 42 -16.49 -25.23 -0.09
N ALA A 43 -16.47 -25.38 -1.41
CA ALA A 43 -15.64 -24.58 -2.31
C ALA A 43 -16.21 -23.20 -2.63
N ALA A 44 -17.48 -22.90 -2.30
CA ALA A 44 -18.09 -21.60 -2.56
C ALA A 44 -17.62 -20.52 -1.59
N ASP A 45 -17.15 -20.90 -0.40
CA ASP A 45 -16.57 -19.97 0.58
C ASP A 45 -15.05 -20.10 0.65
N VAL A 46 -14.34 -19.62 -0.38
CA VAL A 46 -12.87 -19.45 -0.34
C VAL A 46 -12.49 -18.05 0.16
N SER A 47 -13.49 -17.20 0.42
CA SER A 47 -13.31 -15.78 0.73
C SER A 47 -12.60 -15.53 2.06
N HIS A 48 -12.70 -16.46 3.01
CA HIS A 48 -12.01 -16.39 4.30
C HIS A 48 -10.57 -16.92 4.26
N ILE A 49 -10.16 -17.63 3.20
CA ILE A 49 -8.83 -18.28 3.12
C ILE A 49 -7.76 -17.30 2.62
N VAL A 50 -8.16 -16.25 1.89
CA VAL A 50 -7.25 -15.24 1.30
C VAL A 50 -7.55 -13.84 1.85
N ARG A 51 -7.78 -13.72 3.16
CA ARG A 51 -7.77 -12.39 3.80
C ARG A 51 -6.35 -12.07 4.23
N SER A 52 -5.75 -11.06 3.60
CA SER A 52 -4.56 -10.41 4.16
C SER A 52 -4.99 -9.68 5.44
N PRO A 53 -4.24 -9.79 6.55
CA PRO A 53 -4.46 -8.98 7.75
C PRO A 53 -4.53 -7.47 7.47
N GLU A 54 -3.92 -7.01 6.37
CA GLU A 54 -4.01 -5.61 5.93
C GLU A 54 -5.40 -5.19 5.47
N ALA A 55 -6.21 -6.13 4.94
CA ALA A 55 -7.56 -5.84 4.47
C ALA A 55 -8.54 -5.56 5.61
N ASP A 56 -8.23 -6.05 6.81
CA ASP A 56 -9.04 -5.86 8.03
C ASP A 56 -8.49 -4.72 8.92
N ALA A 57 -7.57 -3.88 8.40
CA ALA A 57 -7.00 -2.77 9.14
C ALA A 57 -8.08 -1.77 9.59
N GLN A 58 -8.02 -1.38 10.87
CA GLN A 58 -8.98 -0.47 11.49
C GLN A 58 -8.32 0.88 11.80
N VAL A 59 -9.08 1.96 11.72
CA VAL A 59 -8.62 3.28 12.17
C VAL A 59 -8.64 3.31 13.69
N LEU A 60 -7.46 3.47 14.30
CA LEU A 60 -7.28 3.58 15.76
C LEU A 60 -7.49 5.00 16.25
N ARG A 61 -7.01 5.98 15.48
CA ARG A 61 -7.08 7.41 15.81
C ARG A 61 -7.34 8.20 14.54
N GLN A 62 -8.20 9.21 14.65
CA GLN A 62 -8.43 10.17 13.58
C GLN A 62 -8.85 11.50 14.21
N GLU A 63 -8.07 12.54 13.95
CA GLU A 63 -8.27 13.88 14.48
C GLU A 63 -8.13 14.89 13.34
N ALA A 64 -9.03 15.87 13.34
CA ALA A 64 -9.00 16.98 12.40
C ALA A 64 -9.43 18.25 13.15
N ASP A 65 -8.60 19.28 13.09
CA ASP A 65 -8.90 20.60 13.63
C ASP A 65 -8.67 21.63 12.53
N VAL A 66 -9.68 22.46 12.26
CA VAL A 66 -9.67 23.42 11.15
C VAL A 66 -10.07 24.78 11.69
N LEU A 67 -9.13 25.71 11.62
CA LEU A 67 -9.29 27.11 11.98
C LEU A 67 -9.15 28.01 10.74
N PRO A 68 -9.52 29.30 10.82
CA PRO A 68 -9.45 30.20 9.67
C PRO A 68 -8.04 30.38 9.10
N ASP A 69 -7.01 30.29 9.94
CA ASP A 69 -5.61 30.56 9.64
C ASP A 69 -4.73 29.31 9.61
N ARG A 70 -5.21 28.20 10.15
CA ARG A 70 -4.45 26.96 10.28
C ARG A 70 -5.33 25.73 10.31
N TYR A 71 -4.77 24.59 9.94
CA TYR A 71 -5.42 23.30 10.11
C TYR A 71 -4.43 22.26 10.61
N SER A 72 -4.93 21.21 11.24
CA SER A 72 -4.18 20.01 11.56
C SER A 72 -5.03 18.78 11.32
N TYR A 73 -4.40 17.73 10.82
CA TYR A 73 -5.01 16.44 10.54
C TYR A 73 -4.05 15.35 11.00
N SER A 74 -4.57 14.31 11.64
CA SER A 74 -3.78 13.12 11.92
C SER A 74 -4.64 11.87 11.96
N TYR A 75 -4.05 10.76 11.56
CA TYR A 75 -4.70 9.46 11.56
C TYR A 75 -3.70 8.33 11.86
N GLU A 76 -4.23 7.25 12.40
CA GLU A 76 -3.48 6.04 12.74
C GLU A 76 -4.36 4.81 12.50
N THR A 77 -3.76 3.76 11.95
CA THR A 77 -4.42 2.51 11.61
C THR A 77 -3.75 1.32 12.29
N SER A 78 -4.48 0.24 12.51
CA SER A 78 -4.04 -0.92 13.27
C SER A 78 -2.91 -1.71 12.60
N ASN A 79 -2.67 -1.52 11.30
CA ASN A 79 -1.54 -2.10 10.57
C ASN A 79 -0.29 -1.20 10.56
N GLY A 80 -0.27 -0.14 11.38
CA GLY A 80 0.89 0.73 11.54
C GLY A 80 1.05 1.80 10.47
N ILE A 81 0.01 2.06 9.65
CA ILE A 81 -0.02 3.25 8.79
C ILE A 81 -0.47 4.43 9.64
N ALA A 82 0.33 5.48 9.66
CA ALA A 82 0.03 6.70 10.37
C ALA A 82 0.44 7.91 9.53
N GLY A 83 -0.32 8.99 9.63
CA GLY A 83 0.01 10.24 8.98
C GLY A 83 -0.46 11.43 9.80
N GLN A 84 0.29 12.52 9.71
CA GLN A 84 -0.07 13.80 10.29
C GLN A 84 0.32 14.93 9.36
N GLU A 85 -0.50 15.97 9.32
CA GLU A 85 -0.27 17.17 8.53
C GLU A 85 -0.78 18.39 9.31
N SER A 86 -0.04 19.48 9.25
CA SER A 86 -0.49 20.79 9.73
C SER A 86 -0.15 21.85 8.71
N GLY A 87 -1.12 22.67 8.36
CA GLY A 87 -0.92 23.85 7.50
C GLY A 87 -1.19 25.14 8.24
N GLN A 88 -0.44 26.17 7.91
CA GLN A 88 -0.55 27.52 8.48
C GLN A 88 -0.44 28.58 7.38
N LEU A 89 -1.31 29.58 7.43
CA LEU A 89 -1.23 30.76 6.57
C LEU A 89 -0.14 31.71 7.11
N LYS A 90 0.90 31.94 6.31
CA LYS A 90 1.97 32.90 6.57
C LYS A 90 1.65 34.23 5.89
N ASN A 91 2.04 35.32 6.55
CA ASN A 91 1.98 36.69 6.04
C ASN A 91 0.58 37.14 5.57
N ALA A 92 -0.47 36.74 6.30
CA ALA A 92 -1.86 37.08 5.96
C ALA A 92 -2.04 38.59 5.72
N GLY A 93 -2.62 38.96 4.58
CA GLY A 93 -2.86 40.36 4.18
C GLY A 93 -1.65 41.13 3.64
N ARG A 94 -0.55 40.44 3.30
CA ARG A 94 0.62 41.03 2.62
C ARG A 94 0.81 40.43 1.23
N GLU A 95 1.66 41.04 0.40
CA GLU A 95 1.96 40.53 -0.96
C GLU A 95 2.67 39.15 -0.93
N ASP A 96 3.32 38.81 0.19
CA ASP A 96 4.01 37.54 0.45
C ASP A 96 3.14 36.53 1.22
N GLU A 97 1.81 36.64 1.11
CA GLU A 97 0.86 35.67 1.69
C GLU A 97 1.04 34.28 1.07
N ALA A 98 1.36 33.29 1.89
CA ALA A 98 1.62 31.93 1.45
C ALA A 98 1.18 30.91 2.50
N ILE A 99 0.80 29.71 2.06
CA ILE A 99 0.51 28.59 2.97
C ILE A 99 1.78 27.76 3.12
N GLU A 100 2.15 27.47 4.37
CA GLU A 100 3.18 26.49 4.71
C GLU A 100 2.51 25.26 5.30
N VAL A 101 2.79 24.09 4.72
CA VAL A 101 2.29 22.80 5.16
C VAL A 101 3.46 21.94 5.58
N GLN A 102 3.37 21.31 6.75
CA GLN A 102 4.34 20.34 7.22
C GLN A 102 3.62 19.07 7.64
N GLY A 103 4.22 17.92 7.39
CA GLY A 103 3.60 16.65 7.72
C GLY A 103 4.57 15.49 7.78
N SER A 104 4.05 14.35 8.20
CA SER A 104 4.74 13.08 8.15
C SER A 104 3.78 11.95 7.80
N ASN A 105 4.31 10.95 7.09
CA ASN A 105 3.61 9.72 6.75
C ASN A 105 4.52 8.54 7.08
N GLN A 106 3.94 7.50 7.66
CA GLN A 106 4.63 6.26 8.03
C GLN A 106 3.82 5.06 7.60
N TYR A 107 4.51 4.03 7.09
CA TYR A 107 3.93 2.72 6.79
C TYR A 107 5.01 1.64 6.93
N THR A 108 4.60 0.38 7.02
CA THR A 108 5.52 -0.77 7.01
C THR A 108 5.60 -1.32 5.58
N ALA A 109 6.80 -1.43 5.03
CA ALA A 109 7.00 -2.03 3.71
C ALA A 109 6.78 -3.56 3.75
N PRO A 110 6.54 -4.24 2.60
CA PRO A 110 6.28 -5.68 2.57
C PRO A 110 7.41 -6.56 3.13
N ASP A 111 8.62 -6.02 3.26
CA ASP A 111 9.80 -6.64 3.87
C ASP A 111 9.85 -6.49 5.40
N GLY A 112 8.88 -5.78 6.00
CA GLY A 112 8.82 -5.45 7.41
C GLY A 112 9.58 -4.18 7.80
N THR A 113 10.20 -3.49 6.84
CA THR A 113 10.96 -2.26 7.13
C THR A 113 10.00 -1.09 7.39
N PRO A 114 10.11 -0.38 8.54
CA PRO A 114 9.32 0.83 8.76
C PRO A 114 9.83 1.94 7.85
N ILE A 115 8.93 2.48 7.03
CA ILE A 115 9.19 3.60 6.13
C ILE A 115 8.52 4.84 6.69
N GLN A 116 9.31 5.91 6.85
CA GLN A 116 8.82 7.22 7.27
C GLN A 116 9.29 8.32 6.32
N ILE A 117 8.37 9.22 5.99
CA ILE A 117 8.61 10.45 5.23
C ILE A 117 8.15 11.61 6.10
N THR A 118 8.98 12.63 6.25
CA THR A 118 8.58 13.97 6.72
C THR A 118 8.66 14.93 5.55
N TYR A 119 7.84 15.98 5.53
CA TYR A 119 7.89 16.96 4.47
C TYR A 119 7.53 18.36 4.94
N VAL A 120 8.05 19.33 4.21
CA VAL A 120 7.66 20.75 4.28
C VAL A 120 7.31 21.20 2.87
N ALA A 121 6.13 21.80 2.71
CA ALA A 121 5.67 22.43 1.48
C ALA A 121 5.49 23.93 1.77
N ASN A 122 6.29 24.75 1.10
CA ASN A 122 6.23 26.21 1.20
C ASN A 122 6.57 26.84 -0.16
N GLU A 123 6.94 28.11 -0.16
CA GLU A 123 7.30 28.89 -1.35
C GLU A 123 8.43 28.26 -2.18
N PHE A 124 9.29 27.44 -1.55
CA PHE A 124 10.36 26.69 -2.21
C PHE A 124 9.92 25.32 -2.75
N GLY A 125 8.61 25.02 -2.71
CA GLY A 125 8.02 23.77 -3.15
C GLY A 125 8.00 22.67 -2.09
N TYR A 126 7.74 21.43 -2.53
CA TYR A 126 7.64 20.26 -1.67
C TYR A 126 9.03 19.66 -1.40
N GLN A 127 9.40 19.60 -0.13
CA GLN A 127 10.70 19.14 0.34
C GLN A 127 10.50 17.93 1.25
N PRO A 128 10.53 16.70 0.72
CA PRO A 128 10.43 15.49 1.52
C PRO A 128 11.81 15.06 2.07
N GLN A 129 11.82 14.51 3.27
CA GLN A 129 12.96 13.86 3.91
C GLN A 129 12.55 12.45 4.33
N GLY A 130 13.41 11.48 4.05
CA GLY A 130 13.18 10.08 4.40
C GLY A 130 14.39 9.25 4.05
N ALA A 131 14.71 8.23 4.86
CA ALA A 131 15.91 7.41 4.68
C ALA A 131 15.93 6.61 3.37
N HIS A 132 14.77 6.40 2.75
CA HIS A 132 14.57 5.66 1.50
C HIS A 132 14.50 6.57 0.27
N LEU A 133 14.53 7.90 0.45
CA LEU A 133 14.52 8.84 -0.66
C LEU A 133 15.92 8.92 -1.28
N PRO A 134 16.02 9.12 -2.62
CA PRO A 134 17.30 9.40 -3.24
C PRO A 134 17.92 10.66 -2.64
N THR A 135 19.02 10.52 -1.92
CA THR A 135 19.83 11.67 -1.54
C THR A 135 20.61 12.16 -2.75
N THR A 136 20.60 13.47 -2.97
CA THR A 136 21.48 14.08 -3.97
C THR A 136 22.93 13.62 -3.71
N PRO A 137 23.70 13.24 -4.76
CA PRO A 137 25.09 12.91 -4.59
C PRO A 137 25.81 14.02 -3.83
N ALA A 138 26.76 13.64 -2.96
CA ALA A 138 27.56 14.61 -2.23
C ALA A 138 28.15 15.64 -3.22
N PRO A 139 28.13 16.95 -2.89
CA PRO A 139 28.73 17.96 -3.75
C PRO A 139 30.17 17.57 -4.08
N GLN A 140 30.53 17.59 -5.36
CA GLN A 140 31.90 17.35 -5.78
C GLN A 140 32.86 18.29 -5.04
N PRO A 141 34.02 17.80 -4.57
CA PRO A 141 34.97 18.64 -3.87
C PRO A 141 35.37 19.83 -4.74
N ILE A 142 35.44 21.02 -4.14
CA ILE A 142 35.84 22.24 -4.84
C ILE A 142 37.22 21.99 -5.46
N PRO A 143 37.38 22.12 -6.81
CA PRO A 143 38.66 21.87 -7.47
C PRO A 143 39.82 22.69 -6.88
N GLU A 144 41.01 22.09 -6.88
CA GLU A 144 42.23 22.68 -6.27
C GLU A 144 42.54 24.08 -6.81
N TYR A 145 42.31 24.33 -8.10
CA TYR A 145 42.54 25.64 -8.70
C TYR A 145 41.60 26.72 -8.15
N ILE A 146 40.35 26.38 -7.77
CA ILE A 146 39.43 27.33 -7.14
C ILE A 146 39.90 27.63 -5.73
N GLN A 147 40.33 26.62 -4.98
CA GLN A 147 40.91 26.82 -3.64
C GLN A 147 42.12 27.74 -3.70
N ARG A 148 43.01 27.55 -4.69
CA ARG A 148 44.14 28.44 -4.96
C ARG A 148 43.73 29.84 -5.35
N ALA A 149 42.71 29.99 -6.20
CA ALA A 149 42.20 31.31 -6.58
C ALA A 149 41.64 32.06 -5.36
N ILE A 150 40.88 31.39 -4.48
CA ILE A 150 40.39 31.96 -3.23
C ILE A 150 41.55 32.37 -2.32
N ALA A 151 42.54 31.50 -2.14
CA ALA A 151 43.73 31.81 -1.33
C ALA A 151 44.50 33.01 -1.89
N TYR A 152 44.62 33.10 -3.22
CA TYR A 152 45.24 34.23 -3.89
C TYR A 152 44.46 35.54 -3.67
N ILE A 153 43.14 35.53 -3.83
CA ILE A 153 42.28 36.70 -3.61
C ILE A 153 42.36 37.15 -2.14
N ALA A 154 42.32 36.21 -1.19
CA ALA A 154 42.44 36.50 0.23
C ALA A 154 43.82 37.09 0.59
N ALA A 155 44.89 36.61 -0.05
CA ALA A 155 46.24 37.14 0.13
C ALA A 155 46.51 38.46 -0.62
N ASN A 156 45.70 38.81 -1.62
CA ASN A 156 45.85 40.00 -2.46
C ASN A 156 44.57 40.84 -2.45
N PRO A 157 44.23 41.50 -1.34
CA PRO A 157 43.05 42.34 -1.26
C PRO A 157 43.11 43.47 -2.29
N PRO A 158 41.97 43.90 -2.86
CA PRO A 158 41.92 45.02 -3.77
C PRO A 158 42.47 46.28 -3.10
N ARG A 159 43.16 47.11 -3.87
CA ARG A 159 43.67 48.39 -3.34
C ARG A 159 42.48 49.26 -2.95
N PRO A 160 42.59 50.04 -1.85
CA PRO A 160 41.57 51.02 -1.52
C PRO A 160 41.29 51.89 -2.74
N GLU A 161 40.02 51.96 -3.15
CA GLU A 161 39.67 52.85 -4.26
C GLU A 161 40.03 54.29 -3.88
N PRO A 162 40.66 55.06 -4.77
CA PRO A 162 40.89 56.46 -4.53
C PRO A 162 39.53 57.15 -4.38
N VAL A 163 39.23 57.64 -3.18
CA VAL A 163 38.05 58.46 -2.92
C VAL A 163 38.09 59.63 -3.90
N ASN A 164 37.21 59.60 -4.90
CA ASN A 164 37.05 60.66 -5.89
C ASN A 164 36.41 61.87 -5.21
N ARG A 165 37.23 62.62 -4.46
CA ARG A 165 36.85 63.85 -3.77
C ARG A 165 36.81 64.96 -4.83
N ARG A 166 35.80 64.94 -5.71
CA ARG A 166 35.53 66.06 -6.62
C ARG A 166 34.99 67.23 -5.80
N LEU A 167 35.76 68.31 -5.77
CA LEU A 167 35.35 69.65 -5.35
C LEU A 167 34.50 70.28 -6.46
#